data_AF-A0A7C8PLL7-F1
#
_entry.id   AF-A0A7C8PLL7-F1
#
_cell.length_a   1.000
_cell.length_b   1.000
_cell.length_c   1.000
_cell.angle_alpha   90.00
_cell.angle_beta   90.00
_cell.angle_gamma   90.00
#
_symmetry.space_group_name_H-M   'P 1'
#
loop_
_entity.id
_entity.type
_entity.pdbx_description
1 polymer ?
#
loop_
_entity_poly.entity_id
_entity_poly.type
_entity_poly.pdbx_seq_one_letter_code
_entity_poly.pdbx_strand_id
1 'polypeptide(L)'
;MHKVKSWSKYEGRRVIAPFSAHRHKPKTDGETGISTGTDIKSSHAEWKARRKELLQREKEKRRGERKRAESHIDRSILGQLKAALFSSYVNILLVFVPVGIALHFTSVSPIVVFVMNFLAIIPLAGTLSFGTEEIALRTGETLGGLLNASFGNAVELIVSIIALVKHEIVVVQTSLIGSILSNLLLVMGMAFFLGGINRVEQYFNTTVAQTASSLLAVAVLSLIIPSAFHWAGASNGQNEERLQEGIIGLSRGTAVILLFVYGVYLFFQLKSHAELFNIQSQKAPKRSELEPSAMQHLLQQSANAGAATLGHSAIQGQAYPRTAAGSGSSAEAPKVEAVDEEDEEEGPQPELLLLTAVILLAGSTALVAICAEFLVDSLDYLVEHSPISKYFVGLILLPIVGNAAEHATSVTVAYKDKMDLAIGVAVGSSMQIALLVIPFIVVLGWIMGIDEMTLYFDGFQVVLLLVSVLLVNYLIQDGKSNFLEGTLLMATYVIIAVAAWYFPAPTSPTTE
;
A
#
# COMPACT_ATOMS: atom_id res chain seq x y z
N MET A 1 34.73 -48.52 13.90
CA MET A 1 34.69 -48.01 12.50
C MET A 1 33.39 -47.24 12.33
N HIS A 2 33.43 -45.92 12.55
CA HIS A 2 33.59 -44.89 11.50
C HIS A 2 32.32 -44.73 10.64
N LYS A 3 31.55 -43.63 10.85
CA LYS A 3 31.67 -42.30 10.16
C LYS A 3 30.96 -42.41 8.78
N VAL A 4 30.02 -41.57 8.34
CA VAL A 4 29.96 -40.09 8.09
C VAL A 4 28.47 -39.82 7.70
N LYS A 5 27.72 -38.80 8.20
CA LYS A 5 27.59 -37.39 7.70
C LYS A 5 27.31 -37.33 6.17
N SER A 6 26.61 -36.39 5.53
CA SER A 6 25.91 -35.14 5.87
C SER A 6 25.34 -34.56 4.55
N TRP A 7 24.20 -33.85 4.63
CA TRP A 7 23.91 -32.52 4.03
C TRP A 7 24.22 -32.17 2.55
N SER A 8 23.25 -31.40 2.02
CA SER A 8 23.41 -30.18 1.18
C SER A 8 23.56 -30.33 -0.35
N LYS A 9 22.56 -29.83 -1.10
CA LYS A 9 22.66 -28.66 -2.04
C LYS A 9 21.33 -28.41 -2.77
N TYR A 10 20.62 -27.33 -2.45
CA TYR A 10 20.45 -26.13 -3.30
C TYR A 10 21.26 -26.07 -4.61
N GLU A 11 20.53 -25.94 -5.73
CA GLU A 11 20.79 -25.13 -6.94
C GLU A 11 19.69 -25.52 -7.95
N GLY A 12 18.80 -24.64 -8.41
CA GLY A 12 19.10 -23.39 -9.06
C GLY A 12 19.43 -23.65 -10.54
N ARG A 13 18.41 -23.67 -11.41
CA ARG A 13 18.52 -23.18 -12.80
C ARG A 13 17.20 -23.25 -13.56
N ARG A 14 16.79 -22.09 -14.06
CA ARG A 14 16.11 -21.96 -15.35
C ARG A 14 16.85 -22.82 -16.36
N VAL A 15 16.13 -23.68 -17.06
CA VAL A 15 16.48 -24.04 -18.43
C VAL A 15 15.22 -23.86 -19.24
N ILE A 16 15.18 -22.71 -19.90
CA ILE A 16 14.48 -22.51 -21.15
C ILE A 16 15.00 -23.61 -22.08
N ALA A 17 14.18 -24.63 -22.36
CA ALA A 17 14.43 -25.46 -23.53
C ALA A 17 13.93 -24.66 -24.75
N PRO A 18 14.77 -24.45 -25.77
CA PRO A 18 14.33 -23.81 -26.99
C PRO A 18 13.39 -24.77 -27.69
N PHE A 19 12.12 -24.41 -27.86
CA PHE A 19 11.29 -25.11 -28.83
C PHE A 19 11.81 -24.72 -30.21
N SER A 20 12.78 -25.49 -30.72
CA SER A 20 13.16 -25.44 -32.12
C SER A 20 11.93 -25.82 -32.92
N ALA A 21 11.30 -24.85 -33.57
CA ALA A 21 10.32 -25.13 -34.60
C ALA A 21 11.04 -25.87 -35.73
N HIS A 22 10.97 -27.20 -35.72
CA HIS A 22 11.17 -28.00 -36.92
C HIS A 22 10.07 -27.59 -37.90
N ARG A 23 10.45 -26.66 -38.79
CA ARG A 23 9.64 -26.20 -39.90
C ARG A 23 9.54 -27.36 -40.90
N HIS A 24 8.58 -28.27 -40.70
CA HIS A 24 8.13 -29.12 -41.80
C HIS A 24 7.43 -28.20 -42.82
N LYS A 25 8.17 -27.79 -43.85
CA LYS A 25 7.56 -27.35 -45.11
C LYS A 25 6.79 -28.55 -45.67
N PRO A 26 5.47 -28.46 -45.92
CA PRO A 26 4.85 -29.38 -46.85
C PRO A 26 5.42 -29.07 -48.23
N LYS A 27 5.78 -30.14 -48.96
CA LYS A 27 6.11 -30.05 -50.39
C LYS A 27 4.93 -29.41 -51.11
N THR A 28 5.18 -28.29 -51.78
CA THR A 28 4.30 -27.74 -52.79
C THR A 28 4.50 -28.54 -54.06
N ASP A 29 3.65 -29.54 -54.29
CA ASP A 29 3.37 -30.00 -55.65
C ASP A 29 2.32 -29.04 -56.21
N GLY A 30 2.68 -28.44 -57.35
CA GLY A 30 1.92 -27.34 -57.93
C GLY A 30 0.57 -27.79 -58.44
N GLU A 31 -0.46 -27.03 -58.09
CA GLU A 31 -1.62 -26.82 -58.94
C GLU A 31 -2.17 -25.42 -58.66
N THR A 32 -2.28 -24.64 -59.73
CA THR A 32 -2.76 -23.26 -59.75
C THR A 32 -4.24 -23.22 -59.40
N GLY A 33 -4.58 -22.70 -58.22
CA GLY A 33 -5.95 -22.38 -57.82
C GLY A 33 -5.99 -21.07 -57.06
N ILE A 34 -6.55 -20.02 -57.66
CA ILE A 34 -6.79 -18.73 -57.03
C ILE A 34 -7.85 -18.94 -55.94
N SER A 35 -7.47 -18.94 -54.66
CA SER A 35 -8.42 -19.01 -53.55
C SER A 35 -8.99 -17.61 -53.26
N THR A 36 -10.28 -17.47 -53.48
CA THR A 36 -11.09 -16.28 -53.13
C THR A 36 -11.06 -15.99 -51.62
N GLY A 37 -11.16 -14.71 -51.24
CA GLY A 37 -11.06 -14.18 -49.86
C GLY A 37 -12.09 -14.66 -48.83
N THR A 38 -12.80 -15.75 -49.09
CA THR A 38 -13.76 -16.41 -48.20
C THR A 38 -13.09 -17.50 -47.35
N ASP A 39 -12.01 -18.13 -47.82
CA ASP A 39 -11.32 -19.25 -47.14
C ASP A 39 -10.40 -18.83 -45.97
N ILE A 40 -10.00 -17.56 -45.90
CA ILE A 40 -9.17 -17.06 -44.78
C ILE A 40 -10.03 -16.78 -43.55
N LYS A 41 -11.30 -16.41 -43.73
CA LYS A 41 -12.24 -16.12 -42.63
C LYS A 41 -12.73 -17.39 -41.92
N SER A 42 -12.95 -18.49 -42.66
CA SER A 42 -13.29 -19.79 -42.07
C SER A 42 -12.13 -20.34 -41.22
N SER A 43 -10.90 -20.25 -41.73
CA SER A 43 -9.69 -20.68 -41.02
C SER A 43 -9.45 -19.90 -39.71
N HIS A 44 -9.75 -18.60 -39.70
CA HIS A 44 -9.59 -17.77 -38.48
C HIS A 44 -10.67 -18.05 -37.44
N ALA A 45 -11.91 -18.31 -37.86
CA ALA A 45 -13.01 -18.70 -36.97
C ALA A 45 -12.79 -20.09 -36.35
N GLU A 46 -12.31 -21.05 -37.15
CA GLU A 46 -11.95 -22.39 -36.70
C GLU A 46 -10.77 -22.38 -35.73
N TRP A 47 -9.76 -21.53 -35.99
CA TRP A 47 -8.64 -21.33 -35.08
C TRP A 47 -9.10 -20.75 -33.72
N LYS A 48 -9.98 -19.74 -33.73
CA LYS A 48 -10.56 -19.16 -32.50
C LYS A 48 -11.36 -20.20 -31.71
N ALA A 49 -12.18 -21.01 -32.38
CA ALA A 49 -12.96 -22.07 -31.73
C ALA A 49 -12.07 -23.14 -31.10
N ARG A 50 -11.04 -23.60 -31.83
CA ARG A 50 -10.10 -24.63 -31.35
C ARG A 50 -9.23 -24.15 -30.20
N ARG A 51 -8.83 -22.87 -30.22
CA ARG A 51 -8.11 -22.25 -29.10
C ARG A 51 -9.00 -22.13 -27.86
N LYS A 52 -10.28 -21.77 -28.02
CA LYS A 52 -11.25 -21.69 -26.92
C LYS A 52 -11.45 -23.05 -26.26
N GLU A 53 -11.54 -24.12 -27.05
CA GLU A 53 -11.63 -25.49 -26.55
C GLU A 53 -10.37 -25.94 -25.80
N LEU A 54 -9.18 -25.61 -26.30
CA LEU A 54 -7.91 -25.90 -25.62
C LEU A 54 -7.78 -25.17 -24.28
N LEU A 55 -8.15 -23.88 -24.23
CA LEU A 55 -8.18 -23.10 -22.99
C LEU A 55 -9.16 -23.68 -21.98
N GLN A 56 -10.33 -24.14 -22.43
CA GLN A 56 -11.33 -24.74 -21.55
C GLN A 56 -10.85 -26.07 -20.96
N ARG A 57 -10.19 -26.91 -21.76
CA ARG A 57 -9.56 -28.15 -21.29
C ARG A 57 -8.41 -27.87 -20.33
N GLU A 58 -7.63 -26.82 -20.55
CA GLU A 58 -6.58 -26.42 -19.62
C GLU A 58 -7.15 -25.88 -18.31
N LYS A 59 -8.23 -25.08 -18.35
CA LYS A 59 -8.99 -24.64 -17.17
C LYS A 59 -9.54 -25.83 -16.37
N GLU A 60 -10.15 -26.81 -17.04
CA GLU A 60 -10.66 -28.03 -16.38
C GLU A 60 -9.54 -28.87 -15.77
N LYS A 61 -8.41 -28.98 -16.45
CA LYS A 61 -7.24 -29.71 -15.97
C LYS A 61 -6.62 -29.03 -14.75
N ARG A 62 -6.44 -27.70 -14.78
CA ARG A 62 -6.02 -26.89 -13.63
C ARG A 62 -7.00 -27.01 -12.47
N ARG A 63 -8.31 -27.01 -12.73
CA ARG A 63 -9.36 -27.21 -11.71
C ARG A 63 -9.29 -28.61 -11.07
N GLY A 64 -8.98 -29.64 -11.86
CA GLY A 64 -8.77 -31.00 -11.37
C GLY A 64 -7.48 -31.17 -10.56
N GLU A 65 -6.39 -30.54 -11.00
CA GLU A 65 -5.11 -30.48 -10.28
C GLU A 65 -5.25 -29.69 -8.97
N ARG A 66 -6.01 -28.59 -8.97
CA ARG A 66 -6.35 -27.77 -7.79
C ARG A 66 -7.19 -28.54 -6.77
N LYS A 67 -8.24 -29.25 -7.19
CA LYS A 67 -9.01 -30.15 -6.30
C LYS A 67 -8.16 -31.26 -5.68
N ARG A 68 -7.15 -31.75 -6.41
CA ARG A 68 -6.16 -32.70 -5.87
C ARG A 68 -5.20 -32.02 -4.87
N ALA A 69 -4.78 -30.78 -5.12
CA ALA A 69 -3.96 -30.00 -4.19
C ALA A 69 -4.72 -29.63 -2.90
N GLU A 70 -6.00 -29.23 -3.01
CA GLU A 70 -6.91 -28.97 -1.88
C GLU A 70 -7.11 -30.22 -1.00
N SER A 71 -7.10 -31.42 -1.60
CA SER A 71 -7.19 -32.68 -0.84
C SER A 71 -5.93 -33.00 -0.01
N HIS A 72 -4.83 -32.27 -0.23
CA HIS A 72 -3.53 -32.47 0.41
C HIS A 72 -3.14 -31.37 1.42
N ILE A 73 -4.04 -30.43 1.74
CA ILE A 73 -3.81 -29.49 2.85
C ILE A 73 -3.71 -30.31 4.13
N ASP A 74 -2.52 -30.34 4.72
CA ASP A 74 -2.27 -30.96 6.01
C ASP A 74 -3.21 -30.28 7.03
N ARG A 75 -4.26 -31.00 7.46
CA ARG A 75 -5.37 -30.45 8.28
C ARG A 75 -4.94 -30.10 9.70
N SER A 76 -3.69 -30.34 10.05
CA SER A 76 -3.16 -30.00 11.35
C SER A 76 -2.96 -28.49 11.47
N ILE A 77 -3.58 -27.89 12.50
CA ILE A 77 -3.43 -26.48 12.85
C ILE A 77 -1.94 -26.10 12.94
N LEU A 78 -1.10 -26.99 13.49
CA LEU A 78 0.34 -26.76 13.60
C LEU A 78 1.04 -26.71 12.24
N GLY A 79 0.59 -27.54 11.29
CA GLY A 79 1.12 -27.55 9.91
C GLY A 79 0.79 -26.24 9.19
N GLN A 80 -0.44 -25.74 9.35
CA GLN A 80 -0.87 -24.46 8.78
C GLN A 80 -0.21 -23.25 9.44
N LEU A 81 -0.04 -23.25 10.77
CA LEU A 81 0.74 -22.21 11.47
C LEU A 81 2.18 -22.19 10.97
N LYS A 82 2.81 -23.36 10.82
CA LYS A 82 4.15 -23.46 10.26
C LYS A 82 4.18 -22.93 8.83
N ALA A 83 3.22 -23.29 7.99
CA ALA A 83 3.15 -22.78 6.63
C ALA A 83 3.03 -21.25 6.60
N ALA A 84 2.14 -20.66 7.42
CA ALA A 84 1.97 -19.21 7.52
C ALA A 84 3.24 -18.50 8.04
N LEU A 85 3.93 -19.07 9.02
CA LEU A 85 5.17 -18.51 9.57
C LEU A 85 6.38 -18.65 8.64
N PHE A 86 6.34 -19.54 7.64
CA PHE A 86 7.44 -19.72 6.67
C PHE A 86 7.06 -19.34 5.23
N SER A 87 5.90 -18.73 5.01
CA SER A 87 5.41 -18.37 3.66
C SER A 87 6.13 -17.17 3.04
N SER A 88 6.59 -16.22 3.87
CA SER A 88 7.26 -15.00 3.43
C SER A 88 8.76 -15.00 3.74
N TYR A 89 9.57 -14.45 2.83
CA TYR A 89 11.00 -14.23 3.06
C TYR A 89 11.25 -13.28 4.24
N VAL A 90 10.33 -12.35 4.50
CA VAL A 90 10.41 -11.39 5.62
C VAL A 90 10.35 -12.13 6.96
N ASN A 91 9.72 -13.31 7.02
CA ASN A 91 9.58 -14.08 8.24
C ASN A 91 10.91 -14.63 8.77
N ILE A 92 12.01 -14.54 8.00
CA ILE A 92 13.36 -14.77 8.54
C ILE A 92 13.65 -13.85 9.74
N LEU A 93 13.05 -12.66 9.76
CA LEU A 93 13.16 -11.70 10.86
C LEU A 93 12.39 -12.13 12.11
N LEU A 94 11.53 -13.17 12.07
CA LEU A 94 10.82 -13.66 13.26
C LEU A 94 11.80 -14.15 14.34
N VAL A 95 13.05 -14.46 13.98
CA VAL A 95 14.11 -14.77 14.95
C VAL A 95 14.34 -13.62 15.94
N PHE A 96 14.07 -12.37 15.53
CA PHE A 96 14.22 -11.20 16.38
C PHE A 96 13.15 -11.11 17.46
N VAL A 97 12.00 -11.80 17.32
CA VAL A 97 10.92 -11.79 18.33
C VAL A 97 11.40 -12.41 19.66
N PRO A 98 11.82 -13.69 19.73
CA PRO A 98 12.32 -14.25 20.99
C PRO A 98 13.61 -13.57 21.48
N VAL A 99 14.45 -13.06 20.56
CA VAL A 99 15.69 -12.36 20.91
C VAL A 99 15.39 -11.00 21.57
N GLY A 100 14.51 -10.19 20.98
CA GLY A 100 14.09 -8.89 21.52
C GLY A 100 13.44 -9.00 22.89
N ILE A 101 12.57 -10.01 23.06
CA ILE A 101 11.93 -10.31 24.35
C ILE A 101 12.97 -10.74 25.39
N ALA A 102 13.88 -11.67 25.04
CA ALA A 102 14.87 -12.16 25.98
C ALA A 102 15.85 -11.06 26.41
N LEU A 103 16.29 -10.21 25.46
CA LEU A 103 17.26 -9.15 25.73
C LEU A 103 16.71 -8.06 26.65
N HIS A 104 15.41 -7.81 26.64
CA HIS A 104 14.78 -6.88 27.58
C HIS A 104 15.02 -7.26 29.05
N PHE A 105 15.12 -8.56 29.35
CA PHE A 105 15.40 -9.06 30.70
C PHE A 105 16.90 -9.19 31.02
N THR A 106 17.77 -8.70 30.14
CA THR A 106 19.23 -8.73 30.34
C THR A 106 19.77 -7.32 30.49
N SER A 107 20.98 -7.20 31.04
CA SER A 107 21.66 -5.91 31.26
C SER A 107 22.33 -5.33 30.00
N VAL A 108 21.82 -5.65 28.80
CA VAL A 108 22.35 -5.10 27.55
C VAL A 108 21.87 -3.67 27.33
N SER A 109 22.53 -2.92 26.45
CA SER A 109 22.12 -1.54 26.14
C SER A 109 20.67 -1.48 25.64
N PRO A 110 19.83 -0.56 26.14
CA PRO A 110 18.48 -0.36 25.65
C PRO A 110 18.39 -0.07 24.15
N ILE A 111 19.44 0.49 23.53
CA ILE A 111 19.52 0.67 22.07
C ILE A 111 19.43 -0.69 21.34
N VAL A 112 20.05 -1.74 21.89
CA VAL A 112 19.97 -3.08 21.31
C VAL A 112 18.55 -3.63 21.46
N VAL A 113 17.91 -3.41 22.61
CA VAL A 113 16.51 -3.80 22.85
C VAL A 113 15.59 -3.09 21.84
N PHE A 114 15.80 -1.79 21.61
CA PHE A 114 15.09 -1.01 20.61
C PHE A 114 15.22 -1.64 19.21
N VAL A 115 16.45 -1.84 18.73
CA VAL A 115 16.71 -2.37 17.38
C VAL A 115 16.14 -3.77 17.20
N MET A 116 16.28 -4.66 18.19
CA MET A 116 15.78 -6.03 18.08
C MET A 116 14.25 -6.08 18.04
N ASN A 117 13.57 -5.31 18.90
CA ASN A 117 12.10 -5.25 18.88
C ASN A 117 11.58 -4.51 17.63
N PHE A 118 12.28 -3.48 17.15
CA PHE A 118 11.98 -2.81 15.88
C PHE A 118 12.01 -3.80 14.71
N LEU A 119 13.06 -4.61 14.59
CA LEU A 119 13.16 -5.64 13.55
C LEU A 119 12.14 -6.78 13.73
N ALA A 120 11.75 -7.07 14.98
CA ALA A 120 10.75 -8.09 15.30
C ALA A 120 9.34 -7.72 14.85
N ILE A 121 8.98 -6.42 14.90
CA ILE A 121 7.64 -5.96 14.51
C ILE A 121 7.41 -6.11 13.01
N ILE A 122 8.45 -5.95 12.16
CA ILE A 122 8.33 -6.04 10.69
C ILE A 122 7.64 -7.34 10.21
N PRO A 123 8.13 -8.55 10.53
CA PRO A 123 7.47 -9.79 10.12
C PRO A 123 6.14 -10.01 10.86
N LEU A 124 6.03 -9.53 12.11
CA LEU A 124 4.80 -9.68 12.88
C LEU A 124 3.64 -8.90 12.25
N ALA A 125 3.91 -7.68 11.75
CA ALA A 125 2.97 -6.88 10.97
C ALA A 125 2.46 -7.65 9.76
N GLY A 126 3.36 -8.31 9.02
CA GLY A 126 3.01 -9.19 7.90
C GLY A 126 2.11 -10.35 8.30
N THR A 127 2.45 -11.05 9.39
CA THR A 127 1.63 -12.18 9.88
C THR A 127 0.27 -11.74 10.40
N LEU A 128 0.19 -10.55 11.01
CA LEU A 128 -1.05 -9.95 11.49
C LEU A 128 -1.95 -9.61 10.29
N SER A 129 -1.41 -8.89 9.30
CA SER A 129 -2.13 -8.52 8.08
C SER A 129 -2.67 -9.76 7.35
N PHE A 130 -1.85 -10.80 7.18
CA PHE A 130 -2.28 -12.07 6.58
C PHE A 130 -3.40 -12.75 7.37
N GLY A 131 -3.30 -12.78 8.71
CA GLY A 131 -4.36 -13.31 9.57
C GLY A 131 -5.67 -12.53 9.43
N THR A 132 -5.59 -11.20 9.35
CA THR A 132 -6.74 -10.30 9.13
C THR A 132 -7.41 -10.58 7.79
N GLU A 133 -6.64 -10.67 6.70
CA GLU A 133 -7.15 -10.97 5.36
C GLU A 133 -7.87 -12.32 5.33
N GLU A 134 -7.26 -13.36 5.89
CA GLU A 134 -7.84 -14.70 5.98
C GLU A 134 -9.19 -14.72 6.71
N ILE A 135 -9.34 -13.94 7.78
CA ILE A 135 -10.62 -13.84 8.49
C ILE A 135 -11.62 -13.02 7.66
N ALA A 136 -11.19 -11.91 7.06
CA ALA A 136 -12.04 -11.05 6.24
C ALA A 136 -12.65 -11.78 5.04
N LEU A 137 -11.90 -12.70 4.41
CA LEU A 137 -12.40 -13.54 3.32
C LEU A 137 -13.57 -14.46 3.72
N ARG A 138 -13.79 -14.69 5.03
CA ARG A 138 -14.84 -15.60 5.55
C ARG A 138 -16.01 -14.89 6.21
N THR A 139 -15.92 -13.58 6.49
CA THR A 139 -16.93 -12.84 7.27
C THR A 139 -17.92 -12.06 6.39
N GLY A 140 -17.78 -12.14 5.07
CA GLY A 140 -18.62 -11.41 4.11
C GLY A 140 -18.14 -9.97 3.90
N GLU A 141 -18.65 -9.30 2.87
CA GLU A 141 -18.14 -8.01 2.39
C GLU A 141 -18.13 -6.91 3.47
N THR A 142 -19.23 -6.74 4.22
CA THR A 142 -19.35 -5.67 5.23
C THR A 142 -18.49 -5.92 6.47
N LEU A 143 -18.55 -7.12 7.06
CA LEU A 143 -17.76 -7.45 8.25
C LEU A 143 -16.28 -7.62 7.92
N GLY A 144 -15.96 -8.18 6.74
CA GLY A 144 -14.59 -8.26 6.24
C GLY A 144 -13.99 -6.88 6.02
N GLY A 145 -14.76 -5.95 5.43
CA GLY A 145 -14.35 -4.55 5.29
C GLY A 145 -14.10 -3.85 6.63
N LEU A 146 -14.96 -4.06 7.64
CA LEU A 146 -14.79 -3.54 8.99
C LEU A 146 -13.57 -4.13 9.72
N LEU A 147 -13.33 -5.44 9.56
CA LEU A 147 -12.16 -6.11 10.11
C LEU A 147 -10.88 -5.59 9.48
N ASN A 148 -10.86 -5.41 8.15
CA ASN A 148 -9.72 -4.84 7.46
C ASN A 148 -9.49 -3.37 7.85
N ALA A 149 -10.55 -2.58 8.00
CA ALA A 149 -10.46 -1.21 8.50
C ALA A 149 -9.84 -1.11 9.90
N SER A 150 -10.17 -2.06 10.78
CA SER A 150 -9.70 -2.06 12.18
C SER A 150 -8.31 -2.68 12.31
N PHE A 151 -8.15 -3.91 11.85
CA PHE A 151 -6.93 -4.70 12.02
C PHE A 151 -5.91 -4.50 10.90
N GLY A 152 -6.26 -3.84 9.81
CA GLY A 152 -5.31 -3.44 8.76
C GLY A 152 -4.27 -2.44 9.27
N ASN A 153 -4.65 -1.56 10.19
CA ASN A 153 -3.77 -0.60 10.87
C ASN A 153 -3.46 -1.01 12.32
N ALA A 154 -3.51 -2.31 12.62
CA ALA A 154 -3.39 -2.77 14.01
C ALA A 154 -2.03 -2.43 14.61
N VAL A 155 -0.94 -2.50 13.84
CA VAL A 155 0.41 -2.27 14.37
C VAL A 155 0.57 -0.81 14.77
N GLU A 156 0.11 0.12 13.93
CA GLU A 156 0.08 1.55 14.16
C GLU A 156 -0.75 1.86 15.39
N LEU A 157 -1.94 1.24 15.49
CA LEU A 157 -2.83 1.42 16.64
C LEU A 157 -2.21 0.90 17.94
N ILE A 158 -1.62 -0.29 17.93
CA ILE A 158 -0.97 -0.90 19.11
C ILE A 158 0.21 -0.05 19.58
N VAL A 159 1.12 0.32 18.66
CA VAL A 159 2.28 1.16 18.98
C VAL A 159 1.82 2.53 19.50
N SER A 160 0.80 3.14 18.88
CA SER A 160 0.25 4.43 19.31
C SER A 160 -0.43 4.36 20.69
N ILE A 161 -1.18 3.30 20.98
CA ILE A 161 -1.82 3.13 22.30
C ILE A 161 -0.75 2.94 23.38
N ILE A 162 0.26 2.12 23.14
CA ILE A 162 1.35 1.88 24.09
C ILE A 162 2.14 3.17 24.33
N ALA A 163 2.47 3.91 23.27
CA ALA A 163 3.14 5.20 23.38
C ALA A 163 2.25 6.24 24.13
N LEU A 164 0.94 6.28 23.85
CA LEU A 164 0.00 7.15 24.57
C LEU A 164 -0.04 6.83 26.08
N VAL A 165 -0.15 5.55 26.45
CA VAL A 165 -0.14 5.09 27.85
C VAL A 165 1.17 5.47 28.56
N LYS A 166 2.28 5.54 27.82
CA LYS A 166 3.61 5.95 28.32
C LYS A 166 3.86 7.46 28.22
N HIS A 167 2.83 8.26 27.91
CA HIS A 167 2.93 9.71 27.73
C HIS A 167 3.90 10.16 26.63
N GLU A 168 4.17 9.30 25.65
CA GLU A 168 5.01 9.58 24.48
C GLU A 168 4.21 10.27 23.36
N ILE A 169 3.55 11.39 23.67
CA ILE A 169 2.60 12.07 22.78
C ILE A 169 3.25 12.49 21.46
N VAL A 170 4.48 12.99 21.52
CA VAL A 170 5.25 13.38 20.33
C VAL A 170 5.43 12.19 19.40
N VAL A 171 5.71 11.01 19.95
CA VAL A 171 5.92 9.77 19.19
C VAL A 171 4.62 9.34 18.53
N VAL A 172 3.51 9.34 19.29
CA VAL A 172 2.17 9.02 18.77
C VAL A 172 1.83 9.91 17.58
N GLN A 173 1.92 11.23 17.75
CA GLN A 173 1.58 12.20 16.71
C GLN A 173 2.49 12.08 15.49
N THR A 174 3.81 12.06 15.70
CA THR A 174 4.79 11.94 14.61
C THR A 174 4.66 10.61 13.87
N SER A 175 4.38 9.50 14.55
CA SER A 175 4.22 8.19 13.91
C SER A 175 2.96 8.07 13.06
N LEU A 176 1.85 8.67 13.50
CA LEU A 176 0.61 8.64 12.71
C LEU A 176 0.73 9.49 11.45
N ILE A 177 1.33 10.68 11.53
CA ILE A 177 1.61 11.51 10.36
C ILE A 177 2.64 10.83 9.45
N GLY A 178 3.70 10.28 10.05
CA GLY A 178 4.74 9.55 9.34
C GLY A 178 4.19 8.33 8.58
N SER A 179 3.20 7.63 9.13
CA SER A 179 2.52 6.51 8.46
C SER A 179 1.73 6.98 7.24
N ILE A 180 1.03 8.11 7.32
CA ILE A 180 0.40 8.72 6.14
C ILE A 180 1.45 9.08 5.08
N LEU A 181 2.54 9.75 5.47
CA LEU A 181 3.62 10.12 4.54
C LEU A 181 4.30 8.90 3.89
N SER A 182 4.55 7.84 4.67
CA SER A 182 5.11 6.57 4.22
C SER A 182 4.20 5.94 3.16
N ASN A 183 2.89 5.87 3.41
CA ASN A 183 1.96 5.28 2.47
C ASN A 183 1.80 6.12 1.18
N LEU A 184 1.69 7.43 1.32
CA LEU A 184 1.52 8.33 0.18
C LEU A 184 2.76 8.44 -0.71
N LEU A 185 3.96 8.50 -0.11
CA LEU A 185 5.17 8.78 -0.87
C LEU A 185 6.04 7.54 -1.06
N LEU A 186 6.31 6.79 0.00
CA LEU A 186 7.21 5.65 -0.06
C LEU A 186 6.51 4.44 -0.70
N VAL A 187 5.35 4.02 -0.20
CA VAL A 187 4.62 2.85 -0.73
C VAL A 187 4.15 3.08 -2.15
N MET A 188 3.44 4.17 -2.39
CA MET A 188 3.00 4.54 -3.73
C MET A 188 4.19 4.74 -4.66
N GLY A 189 5.27 5.38 -4.19
CA GLY A 189 6.50 5.57 -4.96
C GLY A 189 7.14 4.25 -5.39
N MET A 190 7.27 3.29 -4.47
CA MET A 190 7.78 1.95 -4.78
C MET A 190 6.85 1.18 -5.72
N ALA A 191 5.53 1.30 -5.55
CA ALA A 191 4.54 0.67 -6.41
C ALA A 191 4.64 1.19 -7.85
N PHE A 192 4.66 2.51 -8.05
CA PHE A 192 4.78 3.14 -9.37
C PHE A 192 6.15 2.86 -10.00
N PHE A 193 7.22 2.87 -9.21
CA PHE A 193 8.55 2.58 -9.69
C PHE A 193 8.66 1.12 -10.16
N LEU A 194 8.41 0.16 -9.28
CA LEU A 194 8.61 -1.26 -9.57
C LEU A 194 7.59 -1.79 -10.58
N GLY A 195 6.35 -1.34 -10.52
CA GLY A 195 5.33 -1.64 -11.53
C GLY A 195 5.65 -1.02 -12.90
N GLY A 196 6.26 0.18 -12.91
CA GLY A 196 6.60 0.91 -14.13
C GLY A 196 7.90 0.48 -14.82
N ILE A 197 8.83 -0.24 -14.16
CA ILE A 197 10.15 -0.60 -14.74
C ILE A 197 10.02 -1.35 -16.08
N ASN A 198 9.05 -2.25 -16.19
CA ASN A 198 8.87 -3.09 -17.37
C ASN A 198 7.67 -2.65 -18.24
N ARG A 199 7.08 -1.47 -17.99
CA ARG A 199 5.91 -0.91 -18.68
C ARG A 199 6.15 0.54 -19.12
N VAL A 200 5.37 1.04 -20.06
CA VAL A 200 5.46 2.47 -20.44
C VAL A 200 4.66 3.30 -19.43
N GLU A 201 3.40 2.91 -19.24
CA GLU A 201 2.46 3.44 -18.26
C GLU A 201 1.67 2.27 -17.66
N GLN A 202 1.10 2.46 -16.47
CA GLN A 202 0.06 1.60 -15.89
C GLN A 202 -1.19 2.42 -15.64
N TYR A 203 -2.36 1.81 -15.80
CA TYR A 203 -3.65 2.48 -15.63
C TYR A 203 -4.27 2.11 -14.29
N PHE A 204 -5.11 2.99 -13.77
CA PHE A 204 -5.94 2.73 -12.60
C PHE A 204 -7.25 3.52 -12.69
N ASN A 205 -8.22 3.11 -11.88
CA ASN A 205 -9.53 3.69 -11.77
C ASN A 205 -9.44 5.03 -11.04
N THR A 206 -9.51 6.10 -11.83
CA THR A 206 -9.48 7.47 -11.32
C THR A 206 -10.57 7.75 -10.31
N THR A 207 -11.78 7.22 -10.50
CA THR A 207 -12.90 7.53 -9.61
C THR A 207 -12.66 7.02 -8.19
N VAL A 208 -12.17 5.78 -8.05
CA VAL A 208 -11.86 5.19 -6.74
C VAL A 208 -10.67 5.91 -6.09
N ALA A 209 -9.59 6.10 -6.85
CA ALA A 209 -8.39 6.77 -6.38
C ALA A 209 -8.67 8.23 -5.96
N GLN A 210 -9.39 8.99 -6.79
CA GLN A 210 -9.75 10.39 -6.52
C GLN A 210 -10.72 10.53 -5.36
N THR A 211 -11.70 9.63 -5.21
CA THR A 211 -12.62 9.68 -4.07
C THR A 211 -11.88 9.48 -2.76
N ALA A 212 -11.02 8.46 -2.66
CA ALA A 212 -10.22 8.18 -1.47
C ALA A 212 -9.25 9.33 -1.16
N SER A 213 -8.59 9.86 -2.19
CA SER A 213 -7.61 10.93 -2.03
C SER A 213 -8.24 12.31 -1.74
N SER A 214 -9.46 12.57 -2.25
CA SER A 214 -10.24 13.77 -1.89
C SER A 214 -10.71 13.71 -0.44
N LEU A 215 -11.18 12.54 0.03
CA LEU A 215 -11.52 12.35 1.44
C LEU A 215 -10.31 12.51 2.34
N LEU A 216 -9.16 11.96 1.95
CA LEU A 216 -7.90 12.18 2.65
C LEU A 216 -7.53 13.66 2.71
N ALA A 217 -7.68 14.41 1.61
CA ALA A 217 -7.42 15.85 1.62
C ALA A 217 -8.33 16.61 2.61
N VAL A 218 -9.62 16.30 2.65
CA VAL A 218 -10.56 16.89 3.62
C VAL A 218 -10.20 16.51 5.06
N ALA A 219 -9.82 15.25 5.29
CA ALA A 219 -9.38 14.76 6.59
C ALA A 219 -8.15 15.53 7.06
N VAL A 220 -7.12 15.59 6.22
CA VAL A 220 -5.88 16.32 6.50
C VAL A 220 -6.16 17.78 6.74
N LEU A 221 -6.93 18.47 5.90
CA LEU A 221 -7.32 19.87 6.15
C LEU A 221 -7.96 20.06 7.52
N SER A 222 -8.78 19.12 7.97
CA SER A 222 -9.40 19.16 9.31
C SER A 222 -8.37 18.98 10.44
N LEU A 223 -7.30 18.21 10.21
CA LEU A 223 -6.16 18.07 11.14
C LEU A 223 -5.31 19.35 11.22
N ILE A 224 -5.33 20.20 10.18
CA ILE A 224 -4.56 21.45 10.14
C ILE A 224 -5.22 22.56 10.97
N ILE A 225 -6.56 22.57 11.07
CA ILE A 225 -7.32 23.66 11.70
C ILE A 225 -6.85 23.98 13.14
N PRO A 226 -6.63 23.01 14.05
CA PRO A 226 -6.14 23.29 15.40
C PRO A 226 -4.74 23.90 15.42
N SER A 227 -3.86 23.45 14.53
CA SER A 227 -2.50 23.97 14.38
C SER A 227 -2.50 25.41 13.84
N ALA A 228 -3.34 25.70 12.85
CA ALA A 228 -3.55 27.04 12.33
C ALA A 228 -4.17 27.99 13.37
N PHE A 229 -5.12 27.49 14.17
CA PHE A 229 -5.72 28.23 15.28
C PHE A 229 -4.67 28.63 16.31
N HIS A 230 -3.78 27.72 16.70
CA HIS A 230 -2.67 28.02 17.59
C HIS A 230 -1.74 29.11 17.02
N TRP A 231 -1.30 28.99 15.76
CA TRP A 231 -0.40 30.01 15.18
C TRP A 231 -1.05 31.39 15.07
N ALA A 232 -2.33 31.44 14.69
CA ALA A 232 -3.06 32.70 14.63
C ALA A 232 -3.28 33.30 16.03
N GLY A 233 -3.65 32.47 17.01
CA GLY A 233 -3.86 32.90 18.40
C GLY A 233 -2.58 33.43 19.07
N ALA A 234 -1.46 32.71 18.90
CA ALA A 234 -0.15 33.10 19.41
C ALA A 234 0.32 34.43 18.81
N SER A 235 0.12 34.64 17.51
CA SER A 235 0.49 35.90 16.84
C SER A 235 -0.31 37.12 17.32
N ASN A 236 -1.50 36.89 17.85
CA ASN A 236 -2.40 37.93 18.36
C ASN A 236 -2.26 38.20 19.87
N GLY A 237 -1.27 37.58 20.54
CA GLY A 237 -0.99 37.80 21.96
C GLY A 237 -2.09 37.32 22.91
N GLN A 238 -2.82 36.27 22.53
CA GLN A 238 -3.85 35.68 23.39
C GLN A 238 -3.22 34.96 24.61
N ASN A 239 -4.01 34.79 25.68
CA ASN A 239 -3.59 34.03 26.86
C ASN A 239 -3.34 32.55 26.48
N GLU A 240 -2.14 32.06 26.75
CA GLU A 240 -1.70 30.69 26.45
C GLU A 240 -2.65 29.64 27.03
N GLU A 241 -3.13 29.83 28.27
CA GLU A 241 -4.05 28.89 28.92
C GLU A 241 -5.38 28.77 28.15
N ARG A 242 -5.92 29.88 27.67
CA ARG A 242 -7.16 29.90 26.87
C ARG A 242 -6.94 29.30 25.48
N LEU A 243 -5.73 29.47 24.94
CA LEU A 243 -5.34 28.89 23.65
C LEU A 243 -5.26 27.36 23.76
N GLN A 244 -4.64 26.85 24.83
CA GLN A 244 -4.55 25.42 25.12
C GLN A 244 -5.93 24.78 25.35
N GLU A 245 -6.78 25.39 26.20
CA GLU A 245 -8.16 24.92 26.38
C GLU A 245 -8.94 24.89 25.05
N GLY A 246 -8.77 25.93 24.23
CA GLY A 246 -9.37 26.01 22.90
C GLY A 246 -8.91 24.90 21.97
N ILE A 247 -7.61 24.57 21.98
CA ILE A 247 -7.02 23.50 21.16
C ILE A 247 -7.53 22.13 21.59
N ILE A 248 -7.62 21.87 22.89
CA ILE A 248 -8.13 20.61 23.43
C ILE A 248 -9.61 20.43 23.03
N GLY A 249 -10.44 21.45 23.27
CA GLY A 249 -11.85 21.43 22.91
C GLY A 249 -12.08 21.25 21.41
N LEU A 250 -11.33 21.99 20.59
CA LEU A 250 -11.38 21.89 19.13
C LEU A 250 -10.91 20.52 18.64
N SER A 251 -9.82 19.98 19.19
CA SER A 251 -9.28 18.67 18.80
C SER A 251 -10.26 17.55 19.09
N ARG A 252 -10.91 17.56 20.26
CA ARG A 252 -11.93 16.57 20.64
C ARG A 252 -13.17 16.67 19.74
N GLY A 253 -13.66 17.89 19.51
CA GLY A 253 -14.79 18.13 18.62
C GLY A 253 -14.52 17.65 17.19
N THR A 254 -13.36 18.02 16.64
CA THR A 254 -12.92 17.57 15.31
C THR A 254 -12.76 16.05 15.26
N ALA A 255 -12.18 15.42 16.29
CA ALA A 255 -12.02 13.97 16.33
C ALA A 255 -13.36 13.22 16.23
N VAL A 256 -14.39 13.65 16.98
CA VAL A 256 -15.73 13.06 16.90
C VAL A 256 -16.34 13.25 15.51
N ILE A 257 -16.17 14.42 14.89
CA ILE A 257 -16.65 14.69 13.53
C ILE A 257 -15.94 13.78 12.52
N LEU A 258 -14.62 13.60 12.62
CA LEU A 258 -13.86 12.74 11.70
C LEU A 258 -14.28 11.27 11.82
N LEU A 259 -14.51 10.76 13.03
CA LEU A 259 -15.03 9.41 13.24
C LEU A 259 -16.43 9.22 12.64
N PHE A 260 -17.28 10.24 12.74
CA PHE A 260 -18.59 10.23 12.09
C PHE A 260 -18.47 10.21 10.56
N VAL A 261 -17.61 11.07 10.00
CA VAL A 261 -17.31 11.09 8.55
C VAL A 261 -16.77 9.74 8.09
N TYR A 262 -15.92 9.09 8.89
CA TYR A 262 -15.43 7.75 8.60
C TYR A 262 -16.55 6.71 8.60
N GLY A 263 -17.50 6.78 9.54
CA GLY A 263 -18.68 5.91 9.55
C GLY A 263 -19.56 6.08 8.30
N VAL A 264 -19.75 7.32 7.84
CA VAL A 264 -20.44 7.61 6.58
C VAL A 264 -19.66 7.06 5.38
N TYR A 265 -18.33 7.20 5.39
CA TYR A 265 -17.46 6.64 4.37
C TYR A 265 -17.54 5.11 4.31
N LEU A 266 -17.52 4.41 5.46
CA LEU A 266 -17.68 2.95 5.49
C LEU A 266 -19.03 2.52 4.92
N PHE A 267 -20.10 3.26 5.20
CA PHE A 267 -21.40 3.01 4.57
C PHE A 267 -21.36 3.25 3.05
N PHE A 268 -20.65 4.28 2.61
CA PHE A 268 -20.44 4.58 1.19
C PHE A 268 -19.71 3.45 0.48
N GLN A 269 -18.58 3.01 1.03
CA GLN A 269 -17.72 1.99 0.47
C GLN A 269 -18.34 0.59 0.50
N LEU A 270 -18.93 0.20 1.64
CA LEU A 270 -19.38 -1.19 1.86
C LEU A 270 -20.82 -1.44 1.43
N LYS A 271 -21.57 -0.40 1.05
CA LYS A 271 -23.00 -0.56 0.72
C LYS A 271 -23.48 0.30 -0.45
N SER A 272 -23.43 1.63 -0.35
CA SER A 272 -24.10 2.45 -1.36
C SER A 272 -23.36 2.51 -2.69
N HIS A 273 -22.03 2.42 -2.69
CA HIS A 273 -21.18 2.50 -3.88
C HIS A 273 -20.20 1.33 -3.99
N ALA A 274 -20.49 0.18 -3.37
CA ALA A 274 -19.62 -0.99 -3.38
C ALA A 274 -19.17 -1.40 -4.79
N GLU A 275 -20.07 -1.35 -5.79
CA GLU A 275 -19.72 -1.69 -7.18
C GLU A 275 -18.66 -0.77 -7.79
N LEU A 276 -18.62 0.52 -7.41
CA LEU A 276 -17.62 1.46 -7.92
C LEU A 276 -16.21 1.02 -7.53
N PHE A 277 -16.05 0.42 -6.34
CA PHE A 277 -14.78 -0.07 -5.82
C PHE A 277 -14.35 -1.41 -6.43
N ASN A 278 -15.24 -2.11 -7.15
CA ASN A 278 -14.96 -3.41 -7.78
C ASN A 278 -14.58 -3.29 -9.27
N ILE A 279 -14.66 -2.10 -9.87
CA ILE A 279 -14.30 -1.89 -11.29
C ILE A 279 -12.78 -1.87 -11.43
N GLN A 280 -12.24 -2.90 -12.08
CA GLN A 280 -10.83 -3.01 -12.43
C GLN A 280 -10.47 -2.13 -13.62
N SER A 281 -9.26 -1.55 -13.59
CA SER A 281 -8.71 -0.80 -14.71
C SER A 281 -8.16 -1.70 -15.82
N GLN A 282 -7.91 -1.10 -16.98
CA GLN A 282 -7.32 -1.79 -18.12
C GLN A 282 -5.87 -2.22 -17.82
N LYS A 283 -5.52 -3.46 -18.16
CA LYS A 283 -4.14 -3.97 -18.04
C LYS A 283 -3.24 -3.33 -19.10
N ALA A 284 -2.02 -2.99 -18.72
CA ALA A 284 -0.97 -2.53 -19.60
C ALA A 284 -0.11 -3.72 -20.09
N PRO A 285 0.34 -3.74 -21.36
CA PRO A 285 1.27 -4.75 -21.88
C PRO A 285 2.70 -4.48 -21.40
N LYS A 286 3.54 -5.53 -21.28
CA LYS A 286 4.96 -5.32 -20.92
C LYS A 286 5.71 -4.76 -22.12
N ARG A 287 6.77 -4.00 -21.87
CA ARG A 287 7.66 -3.49 -22.93
C ARG A 287 8.21 -4.59 -23.83
N SER A 288 8.46 -5.79 -23.28
CA SER A 288 8.93 -6.96 -24.01
C SER A 288 7.88 -7.62 -24.90
N GLU A 289 6.59 -7.34 -24.66
CA GLU A 289 5.45 -7.91 -25.39
C GLU A 289 4.96 -6.98 -26.51
N LEU A 290 5.49 -5.75 -26.57
CA LEU A 290 5.09 -4.72 -27.53
C LEU A 290 5.92 -4.78 -28.82
N GLU A 291 5.22 -4.79 -29.96
CA GLU A 291 5.84 -4.57 -31.27
C GLU A 291 6.46 -3.15 -31.34
N PRO A 292 7.55 -2.93 -32.10
CA PRO A 292 8.23 -1.63 -32.17
C PRO A 292 7.33 -0.45 -32.55
N SER A 293 6.37 -0.65 -33.45
CA SER A 293 5.41 0.38 -33.86
C SER A 293 4.41 0.73 -32.76
N ALA A 294 3.93 -0.26 -32.01
CA ALA A 294 3.03 -0.06 -30.87
C ALA A 294 3.74 0.68 -29.72
N MET A 295 5.01 0.31 -29.45
CA MET A 295 5.86 1.02 -28.50
C MET A 295 6.00 2.51 -28.87
N GLN A 296 6.29 2.80 -30.15
CA GLN A 296 6.51 4.17 -30.61
C GLN A 296 5.24 5.02 -30.52
N HIS A 297 4.07 4.43 -30.79
CA HIS A 297 2.78 5.10 -30.63
C HIS A 297 2.45 5.40 -29.15
N LEU A 298 2.69 4.44 -28.25
CA LEU A 298 2.47 4.64 -26.82
C LEU A 298 3.39 5.72 -26.24
N LEU A 299 4.66 5.73 -26.64
CA LEU A 299 5.62 6.77 -26.23
C LEU A 299 5.19 8.16 -26.73
N GLN A 300 4.71 8.26 -27.98
CA GLN A 300 4.20 9.52 -28.51
C GLN A 300 2.95 10.00 -27.77
N GLN A 301 2.04 9.09 -27.43
CA GLN A 301 0.83 9.41 -26.67
C GLN A 301 1.16 9.89 -25.24
N SER A 302 2.11 9.22 -24.57
CA SER A 302 2.60 9.60 -23.26
C SER A 302 3.28 10.98 -23.27
N ALA A 303 4.14 11.23 -24.27
CA ALA A 303 4.80 12.53 -24.45
C ALA A 303 3.79 13.68 -24.66
N ASN A 304 2.74 13.43 -25.45
CA ASN A 304 1.70 14.42 -25.71
C ASN A 304 0.81 14.65 -24.47
N ALA A 305 0.54 13.63 -23.66
CA ALA A 305 -0.19 13.75 -22.40
C ALA A 305 0.59 14.60 -21.39
N GLY A 306 1.89 14.32 -21.18
CA GLY A 306 2.74 15.10 -20.28
C GLY A 306 2.84 16.58 -20.67
N ALA A 307 2.90 16.88 -21.98
CA ALA A 307 2.88 18.26 -22.47
C ALA A 307 1.53 18.98 -22.20
N ALA A 308 0.41 18.26 -22.30
CA ALA A 308 -0.92 18.80 -22.03
C ALA A 308 -1.15 19.10 -20.54
N THR A 309 -0.63 18.25 -19.64
CA THR A 309 -0.73 18.43 -18.18
C THR A 309 0.12 19.63 -17.71
N LEU A 310 1.33 19.81 -18.27
CA LEU A 310 2.18 20.97 -17.99
C LEU A 310 1.58 22.29 -18.53
N GLY A 311 0.84 22.24 -19.65
CA GLY A 311 0.17 23.41 -20.23
C GLY A 311 -1.04 23.90 -19.42
N HIS A 312 -1.74 23.01 -18.71
CA HIS A 312 -2.92 23.38 -17.90
C HIS A 312 -2.55 24.11 -16.60
N SER A 313 -1.33 23.92 -16.07
CA SER A 313 -0.88 24.62 -14.86
C SER A 313 -0.31 26.01 -15.12
N ALA A 314 -0.10 26.41 -16.38
CA ALA A 314 0.55 27.67 -16.74
C ALA A 314 -0.40 28.79 -17.20
N ILE A 315 -1.68 28.50 -17.52
CA ILE A 315 -2.61 29.52 -18.05
C ILE A 315 -4.01 29.35 -17.46
N GLN A 316 -4.18 29.71 -16.19
CA GLN A 316 -5.50 30.13 -15.69
C GLN A 316 -5.61 31.64 -15.85
N GLY A 317 -6.00 32.07 -17.05
CA GLY A 317 -6.23 33.48 -17.32
C GLY A 317 -6.19 33.85 -18.79
N GLN A 318 -7.09 33.28 -19.61
CA GLN A 318 -7.82 34.04 -20.64
C GLN A 318 -8.81 33.16 -21.41
N ALA A 319 -9.96 33.74 -21.69
CA ALA A 319 -11.07 33.12 -22.41
C ALA A 319 -10.83 33.11 -23.94
N TYR A 320 -10.92 31.91 -24.56
CA TYR A 320 -11.39 31.57 -25.92
C TYR A 320 -10.73 32.23 -27.17
N PRO A 321 -10.62 31.51 -28.33
CA PRO A 321 -11.79 31.09 -29.10
C PRO A 321 -11.79 29.69 -29.75
N ARG A 322 -13.01 29.14 -29.88
CA ARG A 322 -13.41 28.13 -30.87
C ARG A 322 -13.10 28.63 -32.29
N THR A 323 -12.29 27.89 -33.05
CA THR A 323 -12.37 27.60 -34.51
C THR A 323 -11.29 26.53 -34.79
N ALA A 324 -11.42 25.51 -35.64
CA ALA A 324 -12.33 25.25 -36.74
C ALA A 324 -12.57 23.73 -36.88
N ALA A 325 -13.77 23.40 -37.36
CA ALA A 325 -14.07 22.09 -37.93
C ALA A 325 -13.24 21.87 -39.20
N GLY A 326 -12.69 20.67 -39.37
CA GLY A 326 -11.96 20.27 -40.58
C GLY A 326 -11.60 18.79 -40.59
N SER A 327 -12.35 18.05 -41.41
CA SER A 327 -12.17 16.65 -41.85
C SER A 327 -12.23 15.54 -40.80
N GLY A 328 -13.31 14.75 -40.93
CA GLY A 328 -13.46 13.48 -40.26
C GLY A 328 -12.33 12.52 -40.60
N SER A 329 -11.66 12.08 -39.56
CA SER A 329 -11.34 10.68 -39.38
C SER A 329 -11.77 10.40 -37.97
N SER A 330 -12.83 9.63 -37.79
CA SER A 330 -12.95 8.80 -36.59
C SER A 330 -11.72 7.91 -36.63
N ALA A 331 -10.61 8.39 -36.08
CA ALA A 331 -9.46 7.59 -35.77
C ALA A 331 -9.93 6.70 -34.62
N GLU A 332 -10.66 5.66 -34.99
CA GLU A 332 -10.87 4.47 -34.21
C GLU A 332 -9.48 4.11 -33.71
N ALA A 333 -9.26 4.33 -32.40
CA ALA A 333 -8.03 3.89 -31.76
C ALA A 333 -7.81 2.46 -32.23
N PRO A 334 -6.61 2.09 -32.72
CA PRO A 334 -6.38 0.74 -33.17
C PRO A 334 -6.72 -0.14 -31.97
N LYS A 335 -7.80 -0.93 -32.08
CA LYS A 335 -8.04 -2.08 -31.24
C LYS A 335 -6.85 -2.99 -31.50
N VAL A 336 -5.78 -2.76 -30.75
CA VAL A 336 -4.89 -3.85 -30.38
C VAL A 336 -5.85 -4.81 -29.70
N GLU A 337 -6.21 -5.89 -30.40
CA GLU A 337 -6.82 -7.06 -29.76
C GLU A 337 -5.77 -7.52 -28.75
N ALA A 338 -5.76 -6.88 -27.58
CA ALA A 338 -5.23 -7.50 -26.38
C ALA A 338 -5.91 -8.86 -26.36
N VAL A 339 -5.09 -9.90 -26.42
CA VAL A 339 -5.58 -11.23 -26.13
C VAL A 339 -6.14 -11.10 -24.73
N ASP A 340 -7.47 -11.01 -24.63
CA ASP A 340 -8.19 -11.08 -23.39
C ASP A 340 -7.87 -12.47 -22.82
N GLU A 341 -6.78 -12.56 -22.08
CA GLU A 341 -6.66 -13.52 -21.00
C GLU A 341 -7.72 -13.10 -19.98
N GLU A 342 -8.97 -13.47 -20.27
CA GLU A 342 -10.00 -13.74 -19.26
C GLU A 342 -9.52 -14.92 -18.40
N ASP A 343 -8.40 -14.72 -17.71
CA ASP A 343 -8.27 -15.22 -16.37
C ASP A 343 -9.33 -14.45 -15.58
N GLU A 344 -10.55 -14.99 -15.57
CA GLU A 344 -11.44 -14.86 -14.43
C GLU A 344 -10.62 -15.32 -13.22
N GLU A 345 -9.86 -14.39 -12.64
CA GLU A 345 -9.19 -14.62 -11.37
C GLU A 345 -10.31 -14.80 -10.35
N GLU A 346 -10.68 -16.06 -10.09
CA GLU A 346 -11.41 -16.41 -8.88
C GLU A 346 -10.74 -15.68 -7.73
N GLY A 347 -11.48 -14.81 -7.05
CA GLY A 347 -10.96 -13.95 -5.98
C GLY A 347 -10.20 -14.76 -4.92
N PRO A 348 -9.31 -14.11 -4.15
CA PRO A 348 -8.49 -14.79 -3.14
C PRO A 348 -9.35 -15.71 -2.27
N GLN A 349 -8.99 -16.98 -2.22
CA GLN A 349 -9.68 -17.98 -1.41
C GLN A 349 -8.92 -18.16 -0.10
N PRO A 350 -9.63 -18.38 1.02
CA PRO A 350 -9.00 -18.61 2.31
C PRO A 350 -8.05 -19.81 2.29
N GLU A 351 -6.79 -19.59 2.66
CA GLU A 351 -5.73 -20.61 2.69
C GLU A 351 -5.64 -21.36 4.03
N LEU A 352 -6.14 -20.76 5.12
CA LEU A 352 -6.07 -21.33 6.47
C LEU A 352 -7.39 -21.98 6.91
N LEU A 353 -7.38 -22.65 8.07
CA LEU A 353 -8.60 -22.83 8.86
C LEU A 353 -8.91 -21.53 9.60
N LEU A 354 -10.21 -21.21 9.80
CA LEU A 354 -10.62 -20.01 10.54
C LEU A 354 -9.97 -19.98 11.94
N LEU A 355 -9.93 -21.12 12.64
CA LEU A 355 -9.28 -21.21 13.94
C LEU A 355 -7.78 -20.90 13.87
N THR A 356 -7.09 -21.38 12.83
CA THR A 356 -5.67 -21.07 12.60
C THR A 356 -5.47 -19.58 12.36
N ALA A 357 -6.32 -18.94 11.53
CA ALA A 357 -6.26 -17.52 11.26
C ALA A 357 -6.50 -16.66 12.52
N VAL A 358 -7.46 -17.06 13.37
CA VAL A 358 -7.72 -16.41 14.66
C VAL A 358 -6.55 -16.58 15.64
N ILE A 359 -5.97 -17.78 15.74
CA ILE A 359 -4.78 -18.02 16.58
C ILE A 359 -3.60 -17.19 16.09
N LEU A 360 -3.39 -17.14 14.78
CA LEU A 360 -2.32 -16.35 14.16
C LEU A 360 -2.51 -14.87 14.46
N LEU A 361 -3.72 -14.32 14.23
CA LEU A 361 -4.05 -12.92 14.50
C LEU A 361 -3.88 -12.56 15.97
N ALA A 362 -4.42 -13.37 16.89
CA ALA A 362 -4.30 -13.10 18.33
C ALA A 362 -2.85 -13.21 18.82
N GLY A 363 -2.13 -14.23 18.35
CA GLY A 363 -0.71 -14.44 18.69
C GLY A 363 0.19 -13.33 18.16
N SER A 364 0.03 -12.92 16.90
CA SER A 364 0.79 -11.82 16.32
C SER A 364 0.47 -10.50 17.02
N THR A 365 -0.81 -10.22 17.31
CA THR A 365 -1.23 -9.03 18.05
C THR A 365 -0.56 -8.94 19.43
N ALA A 366 -0.57 -10.04 20.19
CA ALA A 366 0.08 -10.08 21.51
C ALA A 366 1.61 -9.89 21.41
N LEU A 367 2.26 -10.52 20.43
CA LEU A 367 3.70 -10.38 20.23
C LEU A 367 4.08 -8.97 19.76
N VAL A 368 3.29 -8.35 18.88
CA VAL A 368 3.47 -6.94 18.49
C VAL A 368 3.35 -6.05 19.71
N ALA A 369 2.33 -6.25 20.56
CA ALA A 369 2.16 -5.46 21.77
C ALA A 369 3.36 -5.58 22.72
N ILE A 370 3.85 -6.79 22.98
CA ILE A 370 5.05 -7.00 23.82
C ILE A 370 6.29 -6.33 23.21
N CYS A 371 6.53 -6.51 21.90
CA CYS A 371 7.68 -5.89 21.24
C CYS A 371 7.57 -4.36 21.23
N ALA A 372 6.38 -3.82 20.99
CA ALA A 372 6.10 -2.39 21.00
C ALA A 372 6.28 -1.80 22.41
N GLU A 373 5.89 -2.52 23.46
CA GLU A 373 6.12 -2.12 24.85
C GLU A 373 7.62 -1.89 25.11
N PHE A 374 8.45 -2.89 24.80
CA PHE A 374 9.90 -2.82 24.98
C PHE A 374 10.59 -1.82 24.05
N LEU A 375 10.05 -1.63 22.84
CA LEU A 375 10.52 -0.60 21.92
C LEU A 375 10.29 0.79 22.50
N VAL A 376 9.10 1.08 23.02
CA VAL A 376 8.80 2.41 23.59
C VAL A 376 9.59 2.64 24.88
N ASP A 377 9.79 1.62 25.73
CA ASP A 377 10.61 1.76 26.95
C ASP A 377 12.08 2.14 26.68
N SER A 378 12.60 1.71 25.53
CA SER A 378 13.99 1.98 25.15
C SER A 378 14.17 3.30 24.41
N LEU A 379 13.07 4.02 24.13
CA LEU A 379 13.09 5.21 23.29
C LEU A 379 13.81 6.39 23.94
N ASP A 380 13.54 6.68 25.20
CA ASP A 380 14.21 7.77 25.94
C ASP A 380 15.72 7.57 25.95
N TYR A 381 16.15 6.35 26.28
CA TYR A 381 17.56 6.00 26.30
C TYR A 381 18.21 6.15 24.92
N LEU A 382 17.52 5.71 23.85
CA LEU A 382 18.00 5.88 22.47
C LEU A 382 18.25 7.36 22.14
N VAL A 383 17.32 8.23 22.51
CA VAL A 383 17.38 9.66 22.19
C VAL A 383 18.45 10.38 23.01
N GLU A 384 18.67 9.97 24.26
CA GLU A 384 19.71 10.54 25.12
C GLU A 384 21.13 10.11 24.68
N HIS A 385 21.28 8.91 24.12
CA HIS A 385 22.59 8.32 23.80
C HIS A 385 22.90 8.23 22.30
N SER A 386 22.04 8.78 21.44
CA SER A 386 22.23 8.79 19.99
C SER A 386 21.76 10.11 19.38
N PRO A 387 22.21 10.48 18.16
CA PRO A 387 21.75 11.69 17.50
C PRO A 387 20.29 11.62 16.99
N ILE A 388 19.59 10.52 17.25
CA ILE A 388 18.24 10.26 16.72
C ILE A 388 17.20 10.88 17.66
N SER A 389 16.40 11.83 17.16
CA SER A 389 15.32 12.44 17.93
C SER A 389 14.05 11.57 17.98
N LYS A 390 13.23 11.71 19.03
CA LYS A 390 11.87 11.11 19.09
C LYS A 390 11.06 11.43 17.83
N TYR A 391 11.25 12.64 17.33
CA TYR A 391 10.61 13.13 16.12
C TYR A 391 11.01 12.32 14.88
N PHE A 392 12.31 12.06 14.69
CA PHE A 392 12.79 11.24 13.59
C PHE A 392 12.35 9.77 13.73
N VAL A 393 12.39 9.23 14.96
CA VAL A 393 11.91 7.87 15.23
C VAL A 393 10.44 7.73 14.83
N GLY A 394 9.58 8.62 15.31
CA GLY A 394 8.16 8.57 15.00
C GLY A 394 7.88 8.90 13.54
N LEU A 395 8.41 9.98 12.97
CA LEU A 395 8.05 10.40 11.61
C LEU A 395 8.58 9.47 10.50
N ILE A 396 9.76 8.86 10.71
CA ILE A 396 10.45 8.09 9.66
C ILE A 396 10.55 6.60 10.02
N LEU A 397 11.08 6.27 11.20
CA LEU A 397 11.43 4.87 11.49
C LEU A 397 10.20 3.98 11.77
N LEU A 398 9.31 4.38 12.68
CA LEU A 398 8.15 3.57 13.05
C LEU A 398 7.20 3.28 11.87
N PRO A 399 6.88 4.26 11.00
CA PRO A 399 6.06 4.06 9.80
C PRO A 399 6.59 3.01 8.82
N ILE A 400 7.91 2.89 8.70
CA ILE A 400 8.51 1.89 7.79
C ILE A 400 8.22 0.48 8.31
N VAL A 401 8.25 0.30 9.64
CA VAL A 401 8.06 -1.00 10.27
C VAL A 401 6.59 -1.38 10.36
N GLY A 402 5.73 -0.44 10.78
CA GLY A 402 4.29 -0.66 10.87
C GLY A 402 3.70 -1.05 9.51
N ASN A 403 4.08 -0.30 8.47
CA ASN A 403 3.51 -0.46 7.14
C ASN A 403 4.28 -1.47 6.27
N ALA A 404 5.31 -2.16 6.78
CA ALA A 404 6.18 -3.02 5.96
C ALA A 404 5.41 -4.11 5.17
N ALA A 405 4.33 -4.63 5.76
CA ALA A 405 3.44 -5.57 5.09
C ALA A 405 2.71 -4.94 3.90
N GLU A 406 2.17 -3.73 4.09
CA GLU A 406 1.50 -2.95 3.05
C GLU A 406 2.47 -2.57 1.92
N HIS A 407 3.72 -2.25 2.26
CA HIS A 407 4.79 -1.97 1.29
C HIS A 407 4.98 -3.17 0.35
N ALA A 408 5.14 -4.36 0.94
CA ALA A 408 5.36 -5.59 0.19
C ALA A 408 4.16 -5.96 -0.69
N THR A 409 2.93 -5.85 -0.15
CA THR A 409 1.70 -6.15 -0.88
C THR A 409 1.49 -5.17 -2.03
N SER A 410 1.57 -3.86 -1.78
CA SER A 410 1.35 -2.82 -2.78
C SER A 410 2.34 -2.95 -3.95
N VAL A 411 3.63 -3.17 -3.66
CA VAL A 411 4.64 -3.42 -4.69
C VAL A 411 4.36 -4.70 -5.49
N THR A 412 3.98 -5.78 -4.80
CA THR A 412 3.73 -7.07 -5.46
C THR A 412 2.55 -7.01 -6.41
N VAL A 413 1.45 -6.35 -6.00
CA VAL A 413 0.26 -6.19 -6.86
C VAL A 413 0.49 -5.18 -7.98
N ALA A 414 1.24 -4.10 -7.72
CA ALA A 414 1.65 -3.14 -8.75
C ALA A 414 2.51 -3.81 -9.85
N TYR A 415 3.47 -4.65 -9.45
CA TYR A 415 4.31 -5.42 -10.38
C TYR A 415 3.50 -6.41 -11.23
N LYS A 416 2.38 -6.92 -10.68
CA LYS A 416 1.41 -7.77 -11.38
C LYS A 416 0.39 -6.99 -12.20
N ASP A 417 0.59 -5.68 -12.36
CA ASP A 417 -0.28 -4.80 -13.13
C ASP A 417 -1.69 -4.62 -12.57
N LYS A 418 -1.79 -4.67 -11.23
CA LYS A 418 -3.02 -4.38 -10.49
C LYS A 418 -2.85 -3.08 -9.71
N MET A 419 -2.67 -1.98 -10.44
CA MET A 419 -2.36 -0.69 -9.84
C MET A 419 -3.52 -0.15 -8.98
N ASP A 420 -4.77 -0.48 -9.33
CA ASP A 420 -5.96 -0.18 -8.51
C ASP A 420 -5.81 -0.68 -7.06
N LEU A 421 -5.34 -1.92 -6.91
CA LEU A 421 -5.14 -2.53 -5.60
C LEU A 421 -3.96 -1.89 -4.87
N ALA A 422 -2.87 -1.56 -5.57
CA ALA A 422 -1.70 -0.91 -4.99
C ALA A 422 -2.04 0.47 -4.42
N ILE A 423 -2.77 1.28 -5.19
CA ILE A 423 -3.26 2.60 -4.76
C ILE A 423 -4.29 2.46 -3.66
N GLY A 424 -5.20 1.48 -3.76
CA GLY A 424 -6.18 1.18 -2.73
C GLY A 424 -5.54 0.85 -1.38
N VAL A 425 -4.46 0.07 -1.37
CA VAL A 425 -3.67 -0.22 -0.16
C VAL A 425 -3.05 1.06 0.39
N ALA A 426 -2.34 1.83 -0.44
CA ALA A 426 -1.63 3.03 0.01
C ALA A 426 -2.57 4.17 0.47
N VAL A 427 -3.44 4.65 -0.42
CA VAL A 427 -4.34 5.78 -0.14
C VAL A 427 -5.43 5.38 0.85
N GLY A 428 -5.94 4.15 0.76
CA GLY A 428 -6.94 3.63 1.68
C GLY A 428 -6.43 3.58 3.12
N SER A 429 -5.23 3.03 3.33
CA SER A 429 -4.57 3.00 4.64
C SER A 429 -4.30 4.42 5.17
N SER A 430 -3.76 5.33 4.35
CA SER A 430 -3.59 6.75 4.73
C SER A 430 -4.89 7.42 5.19
N MET A 431 -5.98 7.20 4.46
CA MET A 431 -7.30 7.75 4.79
C MET A 431 -7.87 7.11 6.06
N GLN A 432 -7.67 5.82 6.30
CA GLN A 432 -8.04 5.17 7.56
C GLN A 432 -7.24 5.76 8.74
N ILE A 433 -5.95 5.99 8.58
CA ILE A 433 -5.15 6.63 9.63
C ILE A 433 -5.69 8.04 9.95
N ALA A 434 -5.99 8.83 8.92
CA ALA A 434 -6.48 10.20 9.09
C ALA A 434 -7.90 10.31 9.67
N LEU A 435 -8.81 9.43 9.24
CA LEU A 435 -10.24 9.51 9.59
C LEU A 435 -10.66 8.58 10.74
N LEU A 436 -9.89 7.53 11.03
CA LEU A 436 -10.15 6.57 12.10
C LEU A 436 -9.07 6.62 13.17
N VAL A 437 -7.81 6.32 12.85
CA VAL A 437 -6.78 6.05 13.86
C VAL A 437 -6.42 7.30 14.67
N ILE A 438 -6.06 8.41 14.01
CA ILE A 438 -5.75 9.68 14.67
C ILE A 438 -6.91 10.15 15.58
N PRO A 439 -8.15 10.30 15.08
CA PRO A 439 -9.23 10.79 15.91
C PRO A 439 -9.63 9.78 17.01
N PHE A 440 -9.51 8.48 16.76
CA PHE A 440 -9.70 7.46 17.80
C PHE A 440 -8.69 7.62 18.94
N ILE A 441 -7.41 7.83 18.63
CA ILE A 441 -6.37 8.03 19.65
C ILE A 441 -6.60 9.32 20.46
N VAL A 442 -7.08 10.39 19.84
CA VAL A 442 -7.49 11.62 20.57
C VAL A 442 -8.66 11.36 21.51
N VAL A 443 -9.68 10.63 21.06
CA VAL A 443 -10.81 10.24 21.92
C VAL A 443 -10.35 9.31 23.05
N LEU A 444 -9.42 8.40 22.78
CA LEU A 444 -8.85 7.52 23.79
C LEU A 444 -8.04 8.31 24.84
N GLY A 445 -7.20 9.25 24.41
CA GLY A 445 -6.50 10.17 25.31
C GLY A 445 -7.48 10.98 26.18
N TRP A 446 -8.58 11.45 25.60
CA TRP A 446 -9.65 12.11 26.36
C TRP A 446 -10.27 11.19 27.42
N ILE A 447 -10.59 9.93 27.08
CA ILE A 447 -11.14 8.95 28.04
C ILE A 447 -10.14 8.65 29.16
N MET A 448 -8.84 8.63 28.84
CA MET A 448 -7.76 8.37 29.79
C MET A 448 -7.36 9.59 30.63
N GLY A 449 -7.89 10.78 30.34
CA GLY A 449 -7.51 12.03 31.02
C GLY A 449 -6.14 12.58 30.60
N ILE A 450 -5.67 12.21 29.40
CA ILE A 450 -4.43 12.70 28.79
C ILE A 450 -4.81 13.86 27.85
N ASP A 451 -4.85 15.07 28.40
CA ASP A 451 -5.28 16.28 27.69
C ASP A 451 -4.28 16.71 26.59
N GLU A 452 -3.03 16.25 26.68
CA GLU A 452 -1.96 16.56 25.73
C GLU A 452 -2.16 15.89 24.36
N MET A 453 -2.89 14.77 24.31
CA MET A 453 -3.19 14.08 23.05
C MET A 453 -4.24 14.85 22.25
N THR A 454 -3.76 15.71 21.36
CA THR A 454 -4.57 16.62 20.56
C THR A 454 -4.30 16.46 19.06
N LEU A 455 -5.08 17.15 18.23
CA LEU A 455 -4.85 17.30 16.80
C LEU A 455 -3.94 18.50 16.48
N TYR A 456 -3.25 19.02 17.48
CA TYR A 456 -2.21 20.02 17.29
C TYR A 456 -0.94 19.31 16.86
N PHE A 457 -0.54 19.55 15.61
CA PHE A 457 0.68 19.00 15.04
C PHE A 457 1.69 20.12 14.81
N ASP A 458 2.96 19.77 14.90
CA ASP A 458 4.04 20.71 14.58
C ASP A 458 3.95 21.20 13.13
N GLY A 459 4.33 22.46 12.90
CA GLY A 459 4.14 23.11 11.61
C GLY A 459 4.91 22.48 10.46
N PHE A 460 6.05 21.86 10.75
CA PHE A 460 6.76 21.07 9.76
C PHE A 460 5.92 19.87 9.31
N GLN A 461 5.31 19.12 10.23
CA GLN A 461 4.46 17.97 9.90
C GLN A 461 3.25 18.37 9.07
N VAL A 462 2.59 19.46 9.47
CA VAL A 462 1.42 20.02 8.78
C VAL A 462 1.76 20.35 7.33
N VAL A 463 2.87 21.05 7.10
CA VAL A 463 3.31 21.43 5.75
C VAL A 463 3.69 20.21 4.93
N LEU A 464 4.45 19.27 5.50
CA LEU A 464 4.83 18.04 4.81
C LEU A 464 3.61 17.23 4.39
N LEU A 465 2.65 17.06 5.30
CA LEU A 465 1.43 16.31 5.04
C LEU A 465 0.59 16.99 3.95
N LEU A 466 0.39 18.31 4.05
CA LEU A 466 -0.36 19.07 3.04
C LEU A 466 0.27 18.94 1.65
N VAL A 467 1.58 19.18 1.54
CA VAL A 467 2.30 19.09 0.25
C VAL A 467 2.24 17.67 -0.31
N SER A 468 2.40 16.66 0.54
CA SER A 468 2.37 15.25 0.11
C SER A 468 1.00 14.82 -0.40
N VAL A 469 -0.08 15.21 0.29
CA VAL A 469 -1.45 14.93 -0.13
C VAL A 469 -1.79 15.66 -1.42
N LEU A 470 -1.37 16.92 -1.59
CA LEU A 470 -1.58 17.66 -2.83
C LEU A 470 -0.81 17.04 -4.00
N LEU A 471 0.45 16.64 -3.78
CA LEU A 471 1.27 15.98 -4.78
C LEU A 471 0.64 14.66 -5.23
N VAL A 472 0.22 13.80 -4.29
CA VAL A 472 -0.43 12.53 -4.64
C VAL A 472 -1.76 12.76 -5.34
N ASN A 473 -2.59 13.70 -4.87
CA ASN A 473 -3.84 14.07 -5.54
C ASN A 473 -3.63 14.48 -7.01
N TYR A 474 -2.56 15.24 -7.25
CA TYR A 474 -2.18 15.64 -8.60
C TYR A 474 -1.71 14.45 -9.45
N LEU A 475 -0.85 13.60 -8.91
CA LEU A 475 -0.30 12.45 -9.65
C LEU A 475 -1.36 11.40 -10.00
N ILE A 476 -2.36 11.19 -9.15
CA ILE A 476 -3.42 10.20 -9.45
C ILE A 476 -4.53 10.77 -10.36
N GLN A 477 -4.47 12.06 -10.72
CA GLN A 477 -5.58 12.72 -11.39
C GLN A 477 -5.79 12.23 -12.83
N ASP A 478 -4.71 11.91 -13.53
CA ASP A 478 -4.74 11.52 -14.94
C ASP A 478 -5.03 10.02 -15.16
N GLY A 479 -5.11 9.24 -14.08
CA GLY A 479 -5.45 7.81 -14.12
C GLY A 479 -4.31 6.91 -14.58
N LYS A 480 -3.08 7.44 -14.63
CA LYS A 480 -1.92 6.71 -15.10
C LYS A 480 -0.76 6.85 -14.13
N SER A 481 0.15 5.88 -14.19
CA SER A 481 1.40 5.93 -13.45
C SER A 481 2.58 5.49 -14.30
N ASN A 482 3.76 6.02 -13.99
CA ASN A 482 5.02 5.59 -14.60
C ASN A 482 6.17 5.52 -13.57
N PHE A 483 7.29 4.92 -13.99
CA PHE A 483 8.43 4.71 -13.09
C PHE A 483 9.08 6.03 -12.62
N LEU A 484 8.97 7.11 -13.40
CA LEU A 484 9.56 8.41 -13.04
C LEU A 484 8.78 9.05 -11.91
N GLU A 485 7.45 9.03 -11.97
CA GLU A 485 6.59 9.48 -10.86
C GLU A 485 6.89 8.71 -9.57
N GLY A 486 7.05 7.39 -9.67
CA GLY A 486 7.47 6.58 -8.53
C GLY A 486 8.82 7.01 -7.95
N THR A 487 9.79 7.31 -8.83
CA THR A 487 11.11 7.81 -8.42
C THR A 487 11.01 9.17 -7.73
N LEU A 488 10.17 10.08 -8.24
CA LEU A 488 9.95 11.41 -7.66
C LEU A 488 9.29 11.33 -6.28
N LEU A 489 8.31 10.44 -6.10
CA LEU A 489 7.68 10.19 -4.80
C LEU A 489 8.68 9.64 -3.77
N MET A 490 9.49 8.64 -4.14
CA MET A 490 10.53 8.11 -3.27
C MET A 490 11.60 9.16 -2.94
N ALA A 491 12.03 9.95 -3.94
CA ALA A 491 13.00 11.02 -3.72
C ALA A 491 12.44 12.09 -2.76
N THR A 492 11.16 12.43 -2.89
CA THR A 492 10.47 13.36 -1.98
C THR A 492 10.46 12.81 -0.56
N TYR A 493 10.13 11.52 -0.37
CA TYR A 493 10.17 10.88 0.95
C TYR A 493 11.57 10.90 1.57
N VAL A 494 12.62 10.63 0.78
CA VAL A 494 14.01 10.70 1.25
C VAL A 494 14.41 12.13 1.62
N ILE A 495 14.01 13.13 0.83
CA ILE A 495 14.24 14.56 1.16
C ILE A 495 13.56 14.90 2.50
N ILE A 496 12.33 14.43 2.70
CA ILE A 496 11.60 14.60 3.96
C ILE A 496 12.33 13.93 5.12
N ALA A 497 12.83 12.71 4.95
CA ALA A 497 13.61 12.01 5.97
C ALA A 497 14.89 12.77 6.33
N VAL A 498 15.61 13.30 5.33
CA VAL A 498 16.79 14.15 5.57
C VAL A 498 16.40 15.43 6.29
N ALA A 499 15.31 16.10 5.89
CA ALA A 499 14.84 17.30 6.56
C ALA A 499 14.43 17.03 8.03
N ALA A 500 13.77 15.90 8.29
CA ALA A 500 13.39 15.46 9.63
C ALA A 500 14.61 15.15 10.52
N TRP A 501 15.71 14.66 9.93
CA TRP A 501 16.96 14.43 10.66
C TRP A 501 17.56 15.73 11.21
N TYR A 502 17.47 16.82 10.45
CA TYR A 502 17.98 18.14 10.86
C TYR A 502 16.94 19.00 11.60
N PHE A 503 15.71 18.52 11.75
CA PHE A 503 14.66 19.30 12.39
C PHE A 503 14.94 19.42 13.90
N PRO A 504 15.05 20.63 14.45
CA PRO A 504 15.29 20.84 15.87
C PRO A 504 13.99 20.57 16.64
N ALA A 505 13.75 19.31 16.99
CA ALA A 505 12.64 18.97 17.87
C ALA A 505 12.86 19.60 19.26
N PRO A 506 11.85 20.19 19.90
CA PRO A 506 11.96 20.65 21.27
C PRO A 506 12.34 19.47 22.16
N THR A 507 13.56 19.47 22.70
CA THR A 507 13.91 18.58 23.80
C THR A 507 13.04 18.97 24.98
N SER A 508 12.38 17.99 25.61
CA SER A 508 11.66 18.18 26.88
C SER A 508 12.48 19.09 27.80
N PRO A 509 11.87 20.03 28.54
CA PRO A 509 12.63 20.84 29.48
C PRO A 509 13.33 19.90 30.45
N THR A 510 14.66 19.87 30.38
CA THR A 510 15.48 19.29 31.43
C THR A 510 15.10 20.02 32.71
N THR A 511 14.50 19.30 33.65
CA THR A 511 14.41 19.74 35.03
C THR A 511 15.83 19.90 35.56
N GLU A 512 16.39 21.09 35.43
CA GLU A 512 17.48 21.58 36.28
C GLU A 512 16.93 22.10 37.61
#